data_AF-A0A7S3A7U5-F1
#
_entry.id   AF-A0A7S3A7U5-F1
#
_cell.length_a   1.000
_cell.length_b   1.000
_cell.length_c   1.000
_cell.angle_alpha   90.00
_cell.angle_beta   90.00
_cell.angle_gamma   90.00
#
_symmetry.space_group_name_H-M   'P 1'
#
loop_
_entity.id
_entity.type
_entity.pdbx_description
1 polymer ?
#
loop_
_entity_poly.entity_id
_entity_poly.type
_entity_poly.pdbx_seq_one_letter_code
_entity_poly.pdbx_strand_id
1 'polypeptide(L)'
;DVCVDAYKKLVLPYLILHGKSPPKPSFVNHSVNLSLTQICGIYCTLGSLADANDESGMLKFAEENHGLFSADKNLGLVKKAIKVTMSKHIQKLAETYVTLSIDKIAEKLSLGSVEEAEKILLDMINSVSSETPNTWKGYLLSSR
;
A
#
# COMPACT_ATOMS: atom_id res chain seq x y z
N ASP A 1 18.98 16.88 9.31
CA ASP A 1 19.54 15.53 9.54
C ASP A 1 19.31 14.59 8.39
N VAL A 2 20.39 14.15 7.76
CA VAL A 2 20.37 13.23 6.60
C VAL A 2 19.83 11.85 7.00
N CYS A 3 20.14 11.38 8.22
CA CYS A 3 19.70 10.07 8.71
C CYS A 3 18.19 9.98 8.93
N VAL A 4 17.56 11.06 9.41
CA VAL A 4 16.11 11.12 9.65
C VAL A 4 15.36 11.15 8.32
N ASP A 5 15.85 11.94 7.36
CA ASP A 5 15.25 12.06 6.03
C ASP A 5 15.39 10.75 5.22
N ALA A 6 16.54 10.06 5.35
CA ALA A 6 16.75 8.74 4.77
C ALA A 6 15.80 7.68 5.37
N TYR A 7 15.53 7.72 6.67
CA TYR A 7 14.60 6.78 7.30
C TYR A 7 13.14 7.00 6.86
N LYS A 8 12.68 8.26 6.81
CA LYS A 8 11.36 8.61 6.25
C LYS A 8 11.20 8.11 4.81
N LYS A 9 12.24 8.30 3.99
CA LYS A 9 12.29 7.86 2.59
C LYS A 9 12.52 6.36 2.42
N LEU A 10 12.84 5.60 3.47
CA LEU A 10 12.98 4.14 3.42
C LEU A 10 11.67 3.42 3.78
N VAL A 11 10.89 3.99 4.69
CA VAL A 11 9.58 3.42 5.09
C VAL A 11 8.60 3.36 3.92
N LEU A 12 8.54 4.41 3.09
CA LEU A 12 7.61 4.50 1.97
C LEU A 12 7.91 3.50 0.82
N PRO A 13 9.14 3.40 0.28
CA PRO A 13 9.48 2.37 -0.71
C PRO A 13 9.34 0.96 -0.15
N TYR A 14 9.63 0.75 1.13
CA TYR A 14 9.44 -0.55 1.77
C TYR A 14 7.95 -0.93 1.83
N LEU A 15 7.08 0.01 2.19
CA LEU A 15 5.62 -0.15 2.12
C LEU A 15 5.14 -0.46 0.71
N ILE A 16 5.69 0.20 -0.31
CA ILE A 16 5.37 -0.09 -1.72
C ILE A 16 5.82 -1.51 -2.10
N LEU A 17 7.08 -1.87 -1.82
CA LEU A 17 7.67 -3.13 -2.25
C LEU A 17 7.04 -4.33 -1.51
N HIS A 18 6.90 -4.26 -0.19
CA HIS A 18 6.47 -5.38 0.64
C HIS A 18 5.00 -5.31 1.06
N GLY A 19 4.37 -4.14 1.04
CA GLY A 19 2.99 -3.97 1.53
C GLY A 19 2.87 -4.15 3.05
N LYS A 20 3.99 -4.02 3.76
CA LYS A 20 4.08 -4.15 5.23
C LYS A 20 5.03 -3.09 5.77
N SER A 21 4.89 -2.75 7.05
CA SER A 21 5.84 -1.88 7.73
C SER A 21 7.24 -2.54 7.81
N PRO A 22 8.35 -1.80 7.61
CA PRO A 22 9.69 -2.36 7.75
C PRO A 22 9.92 -2.89 9.17
N PRO A 23 10.51 -4.10 9.31
CA PRO A 23 10.92 -4.57 10.62
C PRO A 23 11.94 -3.59 11.17
N LYS A 24 11.67 -3.13 12.39
CA LYS A 24 12.56 -2.23 13.12
C LYS A 24 13.96 -2.87 13.19
N PRO A 25 15.04 -2.18 12.74
CA PRO A 25 16.35 -2.78 12.76
C PRO A 25 16.78 -3.04 14.22
N SER A 26 17.21 -4.27 14.52
CA SER A 26 17.61 -4.67 15.88
C SER A 26 18.88 -3.96 16.37
N PHE A 27 19.65 -3.37 15.45
CA PHE A 27 20.97 -2.79 15.73
C PHE A 27 20.93 -1.30 16.08
N VAL A 28 19.74 -0.66 16.06
CA VAL A 28 19.62 0.78 16.34
C VAL A 28 19.46 1.03 17.83
N ASN A 29 20.21 1.99 18.37
CA ASN A 29 20.12 2.42 19.77
C ASN A 29 18.67 2.79 20.14
N HIS A 30 18.22 2.38 21.33
CA HIS A 30 16.85 2.60 21.81
C HIS A 30 16.41 4.06 21.72
N SER A 31 17.30 5.00 22.07
CA SER A 31 17.01 6.44 22.03
C SER A 31 16.78 6.95 20.60
N VAL A 32 17.62 6.51 19.66
CA VAL A 32 17.45 6.81 18.24
C VAL A 32 16.15 6.22 17.72
N ASN A 33 15.78 5.03 18.22
CA ASN A 33 14.55 4.40 17.82
C ASN A 33 13.30 5.15 18.32
N LEU A 34 13.29 5.58 19.58
CA LEU A 34 12.23 6.42 20.13
C LEU A 34 12.08 7.72 19.35
N SER A 35 13.20 8.41 19.07
CA SER A 35 13.19 9.63 18.28
C SER A 35 12.69 9.39 16.85
N LEU A 36 13.09 8.29 16.21
CA LEU A 36 12.58 7.91 14.88
C LEU A 36 11.09 7.60 14.91
N THR A 37 10.58 6.91 15.93
CA THR A 37 9.14 6.65 16.07
C THR A 37 8.34 7.92 16.37
N GLN A 38 8.92 8.90 17.07
CA GLN A 38 8.28 10.19 17.30
C GLN A 38 8.24 11.04 16.03
N ILE A 39 9.37 11.12 15.31
CA ILE A 39 9.50 11.96 14.10
C ILE A 39 8.78 11.33 12.90
N CYS A 40 8.75 10.00 12.82
CA CYS A 40 8.13 9.25 11.73
C CYS A 40 6.80 8.60 12.13
N GLY A 41 6.21 9.00 13.26
CA GLY A 41 5.02 8.37 13.83
C GLY A 41 3.85 8.29 12.83
N ILE A 42 3.69 9.31 12.00
CA ILE A 42 2.68 9.37 10.94
C ILE A 42 2.86 8.23 9.91
N TYR A 43 4.10 7.98 9.50
CA TYR A 43 4.42 6.90 8.56
C TYR A 43 4.31 5.52 9.22
N CYS A 44 4.64 5.41 10.52
CA CYS A 44 4.46 4.18 11.28
C CYS A 44 2.97 3.84 11.44
N THR A 45 2.11 4.81 11.76
CA THR A 45 0.66 4.62 11.84
C THR A 45 0.08 4.21 10.48
N LEU A 46 0.53 4.83 9.39
CA LEU A 46 0.14 4.42 8.04
C LEU A 46 0.57 2.98 7.72
N GLY A 47 1.75 2.56 8.18
CA GLY A 47 2.21 1.18 8.09
C GLY A 47 1.35 0.20 8.87
N SER A 48 0.96 0.54 10.10
CA SER A 48 0.06 -0.28 10.93
C SER A 48 -1.33 -0.43 10.31
N LEU A 49 -1.86 0.63 9.69
CA LEU A 49 -3.14 0.58 8.96
C LEU A 49 -3.04 -0.33 7.72
N ALA A 50 -1.90 -0.31 7.02
CA ALA A 50 -1.64 -1.21 5.92
C ALA A 50 -1.55 -2.69 6.37
N ASP A 51 -0.90 -2.96 7.51
CA ASP A 51 -0.81 -4.30 8.08
C ASP A 51 -2.19 -4.83 8.54
N ALA A 52 -3.07 -3.94 8.99
CA ALA A 52 -4.46 -4.26 9.35
C ALA A 52 -5.37 -4.52 8.13
N ASN A 53 -4.91 -4.22 6.90
CA ASN A 53 -5.72 -4.14 5.69
C ASN A 53 -6.96 -3.23 5.88
N ASP A 54 -6.78 -2.06 6.51
CA ASP A 54 -7.83 -1.04 6.61
C ASP A 54 -7.63 0.02 5.53
N GLU A 55 -8.14 -0.27 4.33
CA GLU A 55 -8.05 0.61 3.16
C GLU A 55 -8.70 1.99 3.37
N SER A 56 -9.90 2.01 3.97
CA SER A 56 -10.67 3.23 4.19
C SER A 56 -9.98 4.11 5.23
N GLY A 57 -9.48 3.51 6.31
CA GLY A 57 -8.69 4.20 7.33
C GLY A 57 -7.40 4.79 6.76
N MET A 58 -6.71 4.08 5.85
CA MET A 58 -5.52 4.61 5.19
C MET A 58 -5.82 5.84 4.33
N LEU A 59 -6.92 5.85 3.57
CA LEU A 59 -7.32 6.98 2.74
C LEU A 59 -7.65 8.21 3.60
N LYS A 60 -8.48 8.04 4.63
CA LYS A 60 -8.84 9.13 5.56
C LYS A 60 -7.61 9.69 6.27
N PHE A 61 -6.75 8.81 6.78
CA PHE A 61 -5.51 9.21 7.45
C PHE A 61 -4.57 9.98 6.51
N ALA A 62 -4.51 9.59 5.23
CA ALA A 62 -3.70 10.28 4.22
C ALA A 62 -4.26 11.67 3.87
N GLU A 63 -5.59 11.83 3.85
CA GLU A 63 -6.25 13.13 3.64
C GLU A 63 -6.07 14.06 4.84
N GLU A 64 -6.27 13.56 6.06
CA GLU A 64 -6.08 14.33 7.30
C GLU A 64 -4.64 14.84 7.45
N ASN A 65 -3.66 14.02 7.08
CA ASN A 65 -2.23 14.34 7.19
C ASN A 65 -1.62 14.87 5.88
N HIS A 66 -2.46 15.27 4.90
CA HIS A 66 -2.00 15.72 3.58
C HIS A 66 -0.98 16.85 3.67
N GLY A 67 -1.16 17.81 4.60
CA GLY A 67 -0.24 18.93 4.80
C GLY A 67 1.18 18.49 5.20
N LEU A 68 1.28 17.46 6.04
CA LEU A 68 2.56 16.93 6.53
C LEU A 68 3.28 16.12 5.45
N PHE A 69 2.53 15.31 4.69
CA PHE A 69 3.08 14.57 3.55
C PHE A 69 3.49 15.47 2.37
N SER A 70 2.78 16.59 2.18
CA SER A 70 3.11 17.61 1.18
C SER A 70 4.38 18.38 1.56
N ALA A 71 4.51 18.78 2.83
CA ALA A 71 5.71 19.42 3.35
C ALA A 71 6.95 18.51 3.22
N ASP A 72 6.77 17.21 3.46
CA ASP A 72 7.82 16.20 3.30
C ASP A 72 8.07 15.80 1.82
N LYS A 73 7.33 16.36 0.84
CA LYS A 73 7.36 16.00 -0.60
C LYS A 73 7.14 14.50 -0.88
N ASN A 74 6.47 13.80 0.03
CA ASN A 74 6.28 12.35 0.00
C ASN A 74 4.85 11.94 -0.39
N LEU A 75 3.98 12.90 -0.65
CA LEU A 75 2.57 12.68 -0.99
C LEU A 75 2.37 11.65 -2.14
N GLY A 76 3.17 11.75 -3.20
CA GLY A 76 3.08 10.83 -4.33
C GLY A 76 3.41 9.38 -3.96
N LEU A 77 4.38 9.19 -3.06
CA LEU A 77 4.76 7.87 -2.55
C LEU A 77 3.67 7.30 -1.65
N VAL A 78 3.03 8.12 -0.82
CA VAL A 78 1.91 7.70 0.04
C VAL A 78 0.72 7.24 -0.81
N LYS A 79 0.33 8.02 -1.82
CA LYS A 79 -0.75 7.63 -2.76
C LYS A 79 -0.44 6.32 -3.47
N LYS A 80 0.82 6.14 -3.91
CA LYS A 80 1.26 4.89 -4.53
C LYS A 80 1.23 3.72 -3.55
N ALA A 81 1.65 3.93 -2.30
CA ALA A 81 1.63 2.90 -1.27
C ALA A 81 0.20 2.41 -1.01
N ILE A 82 -0.77 3.31 -0.83
CA ILE A 82 -2.19 2.96 -0.64
C ILE A 82 -2.70 2.11 -1.81
N LYS A 83 -2.44 2.55 -3.04
CA LYS A 83 -2.85 1.83 -4.25
C LYS A 83 -2.26 0.43 -4.34
N VAL A 84 -0.97 0.28 -4.00
CA VAL A 84 -0.29 -1.03 -4.02
C VAL A 84 -0.81 -1.95 -2.92
N THR A 85 -1.11 -1.42 -1.73
CA THR A 85 -1.73 -2.20 -0.65
C THR A 85 -3.09 -2.75 -1.08
N MET A 86 -3.95 -1.90 -1.66
CA MET A 86 -5.25 -2.32 -2.21
C MET A 86 -5.08 -3.39 -3.30
N SER A 87 -4.14 -3.17 -4.22
CA SER A 87 -3.86 -4.11 -5.31
C SER A 87 -3.43 -5.49 -4.77
N LYS A 88 -2.58 -5.52 -3.75
CA LYS A 88 -2.15 -6.76 -3.08
C LYS A 88 -3.29 -7.46 -2.34
N HIS A 89 -4.19 -6.70 -1.73
CA HIS A 89 -5.38 -7.29 -1.10
C HIS A 89 -6.29 -7.93 -2.15
N ILE A 90 -6.55 -7.26 -3.28
CA ILE A 90 -7.31 -7.85 -4.40
C ILE A 90 -6.61 -9.09 -4.95
N GLN A 91 -5.29 -9.06 -5.09
CA GLN A 91 -4.52 -10.22 -5.54
C GLN A 91 -4.73 -11.44 -4.62
N LYS A 92 -4.64 -11.24 -3.29
CA LYS A 92 -4.91 -12.32 -2.31
C LYS A 92 -6.35 -12.84 -2.38
N LEU A 93 -7.32 -11.95 -2.59
CA LEU A 93 -8.71 -12.35 -2.80
C LEU A 93 -8.85 -13.18 -4.07
N ALA A 94 -8.24 -12.76 -5.18
CA ALA A 94 -8.25 -13.49 -6.45
C ALA A 94 -7.56 -14.87 -6.36
N GLU A 95 -6.54 -15.03 -5.53
CA GLU A 95 -5.91 -16.34 -5.24
C GLU A 95 -6.87 -17.30 -4.51
N THR A 96 -7.79 -16.77 -3.71
CA THR A 96 -8.73 -17.56 -2.89
C THR A 96 -10.04 -17.87 -3.65
N TYR A 97 -10.44 -17.00 -4.57
CA TYR A 97 -11.71 -17.10 -5.30
C TYR A 97 -11.48 -17.27 -6.80
N VAL A 98 -11.93 -18.39 -7.36
CA VAL A 98 -11.84 -18.68 -8.82
C VAL A 98 -12.63 -17.66 -9.65
N THR A 99 -13.78 -17.21 -9.14
CA THR A 99 -14.61 -16.15 -9.75
C THR A 99 -15.09 -15.20 -8.66
N LEU A 100 -14.73 -13.92 -8.77
CA LEU A 100 -15.13 -12.88 -7.82
C LEU A 100 -15.75 -11.71 -8.59
N SER A 101 -16.97 -11.31 -8.23
CA SER A 101 -17.62 -10.15 -8.84
C SER A 101 -17.01 -8.85 -8.32
N ILE A 102 -17.01 -7.81 -9.15
CA ILE A 102 -16.45 -6.48 -8.82
C ILE A 102 -17.19 -5.87 -7.62
N ASP A 103 -18.50 -6.08 -7.51
CA ASP A 103 -19.29 -5.64 -6.35
C ASP A 103 -18.79 -6.25 -5.04
N LYS A 104 -18.46 -7.55 -5.05
CA LYS A 104 -17.91 -8.24 -3.87
C LYS A 104 -16.50 -7.78 -3.55
N ILE A 105 -15.73 -7.37 -4.56
CA ILE A 105 -14.40 -6.75 -4.36
C ILE A 105 -14.57 -5.40 -3.64
N ALA A 106 -15.50 -4.56 -4.10
CA ALA A 106 -15.80 -3.27 -3.47
C ALA A 106 -16.25 -3.43 -2.01
N GLU A 107 -17.16 -4.37 -1.74
CA GLU A 107 -17.61 -4.69 -0.38
C GLU A 107 -16.47 -5.15 0.54
N LYS A 108 -15.56 -6.01 0.03
CA LYS A 108 -14.47 -6.58 0.84
C LYS A 108 -13.36 -5.57 1.16
N LEU A 109 -13.12 -4.62 0.27
CA LEU A 109 -12.16 -3.53 0.46
C LEU A 109 -12.77 -2.32 1.20
N SER A 110 -14.04 -2.41 1.60
CA SER A 110 -14.79 -1.27 2.16
C SER A 110 -14.69 0.00 1.28
N LEU A 111 -14.62 -0.19 -0.05
CA LEU A 111 -14.62 0.90 -1.01
C LEU A 111 -16.04 1.43 -1.15
N GLY A 112 -16.18 2.76 -1.17
CA GLY A 112 -17.50 3.41 -1.20
C GLY A 112 -18.21 3.30 -2.55
N SER A 113 -17.48 2.95 -3.62
CA SER A 113 -18.02 2.83 -4.98
C SER A 113 -17.40 1.65 -5.74
N VAL A 114 -18.23 0.99 -6.56
CA VAL A 114 -17.82 -0.04 -7.52
C VAL A 114 -16.88 0.53 -8.59
N GLU A 115 -17.03 1.82 -8.94
CA GLU A 115 -16.19 2.51 -9.92
C GLU A 115 -14.74 2.65 -9.44
N GLU A 116 -14.54 2.84 -8.14
CA GLU A 116 -13.20 2.88 -7.55
C GLU A 116 -12.52 1.51 -7.64
N ALA A 117 -13.26 0.43 -7.37
CA ALA A 117 -12.77 -0.92 -7.51
C ALA A 117 -12.39 -1.25 -8.97
N GLU A 118 -13.22 -0.85 -9.94
CA GLU A 118 -12.94 -1.01 -11.37
C GLU A 118 -11.66 -0.27 -11.77
N LYS A 119 -11.48 0.98 -11.33
CA LYS A 119 -10.27 1.76 -11.62
C LYS A 119 -9.02 1.10 -11.05
N ILE A 120 -9.08 0.59 -9.82
CA ILE A 120 -7.96 -0.12 -9.19
C ILE A 120 -7.64 -1.42 -9.96
N LEU A 121 -8.66 -2.15 -10.40
CA LEU A 121 -8.52 -3.35 -11.24
C LEU A 121 -7.85 -3.04 -12.58
N LEU A 122 -8.29 -1.99 -13.29
CA LEU A 122 -7.70 -1.54 -14.54
C LEU A 122 -6.24 -1.14 -14.36
N ASP A 123 -5.93 -0.41 -13.30
CA ASP A 123 -4.58 -0.03 -12.95
C ASP A 123 -3.68 -1.23 -12.63
N MET A 124 -4.22 -2.25 -11.96
CA MET A 124 -3.50 -3.52 -11.77
C MET A 124 -3.19 -4.14 -13.12
N ILE A 125 -4.18 -4.37 -13.98
CA ILE A 125 -3.99 -4.97 -15.31
C ILE A 125 -2.90 -4.23 -16.11
N ASN A 126 -2.94 -2.90 -16.10
CA ASN A 126 -1.96 -2.07 -16.78
C ASN A 126 -0.56 -2.21 -16.18
N SER A 127 -0.43 -2.22 -14.84
CA SER A 127 0.86 -2.40 -14.17
C SER A 127 1.46 -3.78 -14.43
N VAL A 128 0.63 -4.82 -14.45
CA VAL A 128 1.09 -6.18 -14.68
C VAL A 128 1.44 -6.44 -16.17
N SER A 129 0.90 -5.63 -17.09
CA SER A 129 1.29 -5.70 -18.51
C SER A 129 2.73 -5.24 -18.78
N SER A 130 3.28 -4.36 -17.94
CA SER A 130 4.65 -3.82 -18.08
C SER A 130 5.73 -4.63 -17.33
N GLU A 131 5.33 -5.43 -16.34
CA GLU A 131 6.23 -6.27 -15.53
C GLU A 131 5.85 -7.75 -15.70
N THR A 132 6.36 -8.45 -16.72
CA THR A 132 6.43 -9.92 -16.62
C THR A 132 7.77 -10.44 -17.13
N PRO A 133 8.41 -11.30 -16.35
CA PRO A 133 8.37 -12.71 -16.69
C PRO A 133 7.60 -13.53 -15.63
N ASN A 134 6.55 -14.21 -16.09
CA ASN A 134 5.95 -15.43 -15.51
C ASN A 134 4.90 -15.26 -14.39
N THR A 135 3.62 -15.49 -14.71
CA THR A 135 2.76 -16.58 -14.18
C THR A 135 1.27 -16.41 -14.51
N TRP A 136 0.72 -15.21 -14.54
CA TRP A 136 -0.75 -14.98 -14.59
C TRP A 136 -1.36 -14.87 -16.00
N LYS A 137 -0.56 -14.49 -17.02
CA LYS A 137 -0.45 -15.21 -18.31
C LYS A 137 -1.56 -16.23 -18.65
N GLY A 138 -1.38 -17.40 -18.03
CA GLY A 138 -2.08 -18.64 -18.37
C GLY A 138 -3.48 -18.75 -17.80
N TYR A 139 -3.80 -18.05 -16.72
CA TYR A 139 -5.12 -18.20 -16.07
C TYR A 139 -6.24 -17.45 -16.79
N LEU A 140 -5.93 -16.29 -17.38
CA LEU A 140 -6.93 -15.49 -18.11
C LEU A 140 -7.10 -15.91 -19.58
N LEU A 141 -6.12 -16.62 -20.17
CA LEU A 141 -6.18 -17.08 -21.56
C LEU A 141 -6.61 -18.55 -21.72
N SER A 142 -6.81 -19.28 -20.61
CA SER A 142 -7.27 -20.69 -20.62
C SER A 142 -8.79 -20.86 -20.65
N SER A 143 -9.57 -19.78 -20.56
CA SER A 143 -11.04 -19.84 -20.51
C SER A 143 -11.70 -19.22 -21.75
N ARG A 144 -11.05 -19.31 -22.91
CA ARG A 144 -11.63 -18.92 -24.20
C ARG A 144 -11.83 -20.12 -25.11
#